data_AF-A0A2V2D2P3-F1
#
_entry.id   AF-A0A2V2D2P3-F1
#
_cell.length_a   1.000
_cell.length_b   1.000
_cell.length_c   1.000
_cell.angle_alpha   90.00
_cell.angle_beta   90.00
_cell.angle_gamma   90.00
#
_symmetry.space_group_name_H-M   'P 1'
#
loop_
_entity.id
_entity.type
_entity.pdbx_description
1 polymer ?
#
loop_
_entity_poly.entity_id
_entity_poly.type
_entity_poly.pdbx_seq_one_letter_code
_entity_poly.pdbx_strand_id
1 'polypeptide(L)'
;MRYDAFYQEIQKMLEEIYLKAGSMQLEQKAFFREADHKIEENRTFIEEQTADWRAEDWKNLFFYYVENGNPEVDDFVGRKLNETCGPEFLRGCIRSHIGLLENDIYSSGSAEALRGSDLLFAAVKLLNRMGEGGANQEVMEAFSACSSINEHILYELAEYLCRECGEQVCTLIADDSLEDDKLIALVSAFASQGRRDDAMFRAMKQRFKRLPDESEVKALFAAVFGDYGEPNAILPIRKYMKNLIELYHEKKDREIFSKIMMASSVVEGLGGSAQDLLP
;
A
#
# COMPACT_ATOMS: atom_id res chain seq x y z
N MET A 1 -41.08 2.34 -16.88
CA MET A 1 -41.33 3.80 -16.73
C MET A 1 -40.74 4.41 -15.47
N ARG A 2 -40.84 3.82 -14.25
CA ARG A 2 -40.09 4.32 -13.06
C ARG A 2 -38.68 3.72 -12.90
N TYR A 3 -38.39 2.59 -13.55
CA TYR A 3 -37.09 1.91 -13.53
C TYR A 3 -36.07 2.53 -14.52
N ASP A 4 -36.51 3.16 -15.61
CA ASP A 4 -35.62 3.77 -16.62
C ASP A 4 -35.08 5.14 -16.18
N ALA A 5 -35.86 5.91 -15.42
CA ALA A 5 -35.46 7.23 -14.95
C ALA A 5 -34.36 7.16 -13.88
N PHE A 6 -34.41 6.14 -13.02
CA PHE A 6 -33.43 5.90 -11.95
C PHE A 6 -32.10 5.35 -12.49
N TYR A 7 -32.14 4.38 -13.42
CA TYR A 7 -30.94 3.92 -14.12
C TYR A 7 -30.30 5.07 -14.89
N GLN A 8 -31.11 5.90 -15.57
CA GLN A 8 -30.62 7.12 -16.20
C GLN A 8 -30.10 8.15 -15.20
N GLU A 9 -30.58 8.22 -13.95
CA GLU A 9 -30.09 9.19 -12.96
C GLU A 9 -28.77 8.76 -12.32
N ILE A 10 -28.62 7.49 -11.92
CA ILE A 10 -27.32 6.97 -11.45
C ILE A 10 -26.33 6.89 -12.60
N GLN A 11 -26.75 6.42 -13.77
CA GLN A 11 -25.89 6.38 -14.95
C GLN A 11 -25.54 7.79 -15.42
N LYS A 12 -26.42 8.80 -15.32
CA LYS A 12 -26.09 10.20 -15.61
C LYS A 12 -25.28 10.86 -14.51
N MET A 13 -25.46 10.49 -13.24
CA MET A 13 -24.59 10.95 -12.15
C MET A 13 -23.19 10.42 -12.37
N LEU A 14 -23.05 9.11 -12.60
CA LEU A 14 -21.80 8.45 -12.93
C LEU A 14 -21.27 9.01 -14.26
N GLU A 15 -22.02 9.08 -15.35
CA GLU A 15 -21.58 9.62 -16.65
C GLU A 15 -21.26 11.11 -16.61
N GLU A 16 -21.97 11.97 -15.88
CA GLU A 16 -21.60 13.40 -15.69
C GLU A 16 -20.33 13.52 -14.83
N ILE A 17 -20.14 12.56 -13.93
CA ILE A 17 -18.90 12.34 -13.20
C ILE A 17 -17.78 11.98 -14.23
N TYR A 18 -17.95 10.95 -15.06
CA TYR A 18 -16.93 10.47 -15.99
C TYR A 18 -16.69 11.39 -17.20
N LEU A 19 -17.70 12.09 -17.72
CA LEU A 19 -17.61 13.02 -18.88
C LEU A 19 -16.93 14.34 -18.51
N LYS A 20 -17.00 14.79 -17.26
CA LYS A 20 -16.25 15.98 -16.79
C LYS A 20 -14.76 15.71 -16.62
N ALA A 21 -14.33 14.45 -16.52
CA ALA A 21 -12.93 14.05 -16.38
C ALA A 21 -12.13 14.06 -17.70
N GLY A 22 -12.66 14.70 -18.76
CA GLY A 22 -12.11 14.75 -20.13
C GLY A 22 -10.77 15.47 -20.32
N SER A 23 -10.12 15.93 -19.25
CA SER A 23 -8.70 16.29 -19.21
C SER A 23 -8.34 16.65 -17.77
N MET A 24 -7.14 16.28 -17.31
CA MET A 24 -6.43 16.77 -16.10
C MET A 24 -6.26 15.76 -14.95
N GLN A 25 -5.02 15.27 -14.82
CA GLN A 25 -4.53 14.37 -13.76
C GLN A 25 -4.58 14.94 -12.33
N LEU A 26 -4.83 16.24 -12.15
CA LEU A 26 -4.96 16.89 -10.83
C LEU A 26 -6.42 17.08 -10.39
N GLU A 27 -7.37 17.19 -11.33
CA GLU A 27 -8.79 17.38 -11.01
C GLU A 27 -9.46 16.06 -10.60
N GLN A 28 -8.96 14.92 -11.06
CA GLN A 28 -9.46 13.58 -10.71
C GLN A 28 -9.45 13.29 -9.20
N LYS A 29 -8.39 13.65 -8.46
CA LYS A 29 -8.33 13.42 -7.00
C LYS A 29 -9.33 14.26 -6.21
N ALA A 30 -9.55 15.51 -6.61
CA ALA A 30 -10.53 16.39 -5.95
C ALA A 30 -11.96 15.93 -6.26
N PHE A 31 -12.17 15.49 -7.49
CA PHE A 31 -13.41 14.98 -7.99
C PHE A 31 -13.84 13.65 -7.34
N PHE A 32 -12.93 12.68 -7.20
CA PHE A 32 -13.25 11.43 -6.49
C PHE A 32 -13.51 11.66 -5.00
N ARG A 33 -12.79 12.59 -4.35
CA ARG A 33 -13.12 13.01 -2.98
C ARG A 33 -14.53 13.61 -2.86
N GLU A 34 -14.96 14.37 -3.87
CA GLU A 34 -16.33 14.91 -3.93
C GLU A 34 -17.36 13.80 -4.19
N ALA A 35 -17.02 12.80 -5.01
CA ALA A 35 -17.85 11.63 -5.25
C ALA A 35 -17.99 10.76 -3.99
N ASP A 36 -16.91 10.48 -3.28
CA ASP A 36 -16.90 9.73 -2.02
C ASP A 36 -17.76 10.43 -0.96
N HIS A 37 -17.63 11.75 -0.84
CA HIS A 37 -18.47 12.56 0.06
C HIS A 37 -19.95 12.44 -0.30
N LYS A 38 -20.29 12.54 -1.59
CA LYS A 38 -21.68 12.40 -2.05
C LYS A 38 -22.23 11.00 -1.89
N ILE A 39 -21.41 9.96 -2.03
CA ILE A 39 -21.81 8.57 -1.78
C ILE A 39 -22.17 8.40 -0.31
N GLU A 40 -21.33 8.91 0.60
CA GLU A 40 -21.60 8.81 2.03
C GLU A 40 -22.82 9.67 2.44
N GLU A 41 -22.97 10.88 1.88
CA GLU A 41 -24.15 11.74 2.11
C GLU A 41 -25.46 11.11 1.60
N ASN A 42 -25.42 10.35 0.51
CA ASN A 42 -26.60 9.74 -0.13
C ASN A 42 -26.73 8.24 0.16
N ARG A 43 -25.96 7.71 1.10
CA ARG A 43 -25.83 6.28 1.34
C ARG A 43 -27.16 5.55 1.48
N THR A 44 -28.08 6.05 2.31
CA THR A 44 -29.40 5.43 2.52
C THR A 44 -30.21 5.34 1.22
N PHE A 45 -30.15 6.39 0.40
CA PHE A 45 -30.82 6.40 -0.90
C PHE A 45 -30.18 5.37 -1.84
N ILE A 46 -28.85 5.33 -1.92
CA ILE A 46 -28.14 4.34 -2.75
C ILE A 46 -28.46 2.91 -2.28
N GLU A 47 -28.51 2.66 -0.97
CA GLU A 47 -28.89 1.35 -0.41
C GLU A 47 -30.31 0.94 -0.78
N GLU A 48 -31.29 1.86 -0.70
CA GLU A 48 -32.66 1.57 -1.13
C GLU A 48 -32.76 1.22 -2.61
N GLN A 49 -31.97 1.90 -3.45
CA GLN A 49 -32.06 1.74 -4.88
C GLN A 49 -31.21 0.60 -5.44
N THR A 50 -30.21 0.15 -4.69
CA THR A 50 -29.38 -1.02 -5.02
C THR A 50 -29.82 -2.28 -4.26
N ALA A 51 -31.00 -2.25 -3.64
CA ALA A 51 -31.52 -3.34 -2.82
C ALA A 51 -31.73 -4.65 -3.60
N ASP A 52 -31.94 -4.59 -4.91
CA ASP A 52 -32.10 -5.75 -5.79
C ASP A 52 -30.83 -6.14 -6.56
N TRP A 53 -29.74 -5.39 -6.39
CA TRP A 53 -28.47 -5.68 -7.03
C TRP A 53 -27.90 -7.02 -6.55
N ARG A 54 -27.31 -7.74 -7.50
CA ARG A 54 -26.65 -9.03 -7.27
C ARG A 54 -25.14 -8.84 -7.21
N ALA A 55 -24.45 -9.89 -6.79
CA ALA A 55 -22.99 -9.96 -6.77
C ALA A 55 -22.35 -9.49 -8.10
N GLU A 56 -22.96 -9.83 -9.24
CA GLU A 56 -22.43 -9.44 -10.55
C GLU A 56 -22.48 -7.93 -10.81
N ASP A 57 -23.52 -7.25 -10.32
CA ASP A 57 -23.67 -5.80 -10.48
C ASP A 57 -22.57 -5.05 -9.70
N TRP A 58 -22.27 -5.51 -8.48
CA TRP A 58 -21.18 -4.98 -7.66
C TRP A 58 -19.79 -5.23 -8.26
N LYS A 59 -19.58 -6.41 -8.85
CA LYS A 59 -18.32 -6.71 -9.58
C LYS A 59 -18.16 -5.82 -10.80
N ASN A 60 -19.22 -5.60 -11.57
CA ASN A 60 -19.18 -4.71 -12.73
C ASN A 60 -18.84 -3.26 -12.31
N LEU A 61 -19.42 -2.79 -11.20
CA LEU A 61 -19.06 -1.49 -10.64
C LEU A 61 -17.58 -1.43 -10.23
N PHE A 62 -17.06 -2.48 -9.57
CA PHE A 62 -15.64 -2.58 -9.23
C PHE A 62 -14.73 -2.45 -10.47
N PHE A 63 -14.99 -3.24 -11.53
CA PHE A 63 -14.21 -3.16 -12.76
C PHE A 63 -14.27 -1.77 -13.37
N TYR A 64 -15.45 -1.15 -13.36
CA TYR A 64 -15.64 0.19 -13.89
C TYR A 64 -14.87 1.26 -13.12
N TYR A 65 -14.78 1.18 -11.78
CA TYR A 65 -13.93 2.04 -10.97
C TYR A 65 -12.47 1.98 -11.42
N VAL A 66 -11.95 0.75 -11.55
CA VAL A 66 -10.55 0.52 -11.91
C VAL A 66 -10.25 0.94 -13.35
N GLU A 67 -11.13 0.60 -14.30
CA GLU A 67 -10.95 0.95 -15.73
C GLU A 67 -10.88 2.45 -16.00
N ASN A 68 -11.51 3.26 -15.13
CA ASN A 68 -11.48 4.71 -15.21
C ASN A 68 -10.38 5.34 -14.34
N GLY A 69 -9.39 4.54 -13.94
CA GLY A 69 -8.20 5.00 -13.23
C GLY A 69 -8.45 5.37 -11.77
N ASN A 70 -9.52 4.84 -11.16
CA ASN A 70 -9.75 4.99 -9.73
C ASN A 70 -9.53 3.67 -8.99
N PRO A 71 -8.28 3.38 -8.59
CA PRO A 71 -8.00 2.23 -7.73
C PRO A 71 -8.49 2.45 -6.28
N GLU A 72 -8.86 3.68 -5.92
CA GLU A 72 -9.51 3.99 -4.65
C GLU A 72 -11.00 3.61 -4.74
N VAL A 73 -11.28 2.32 -4.63
CA VAL A 73 -12.64 1.83 -4.45
C VAL A 73 -13.14 2.29 -3.08
N ASP A 74 -14.23 3.04 -3.04
CA ASP A 74 -14.78 3.60 -1.80
C ASP A 74 -15.24 2.50 -0.81
N ASP A 75 -15.29 2.86 0.47
CA ASP A 75 -15.69 2.00 1.58
C ASP A 75 -17.12 1.44 1.43
N PHE A 76 -18.06 2.17 0.81
CA PHE A 76 -19.39 1.65 0.52
C PHE A 76 -19.35 0.51 -0.51
N VAL A 77 -18.68 0.72 -1.66
CA VAL A 77 -18.51 -0.35 -2.66
C VAL A 77 -17.73 -1.54 -2.08
N GLY A 78 -16.69 -1.28 -1.30
CA GLY A 78 -15.92 -2.32 -0.60
C GLY A 78 -16.77 -3.16 0.35
N ARG A 79 -17.60 -2.52 1.18
CA ARG A 79 -18.54 -3.22 2.06
C ARG A 79 -19.55 -4.05 1.27
N LYS A 80 -20.08 -3.51 0.17
CA LYS A 80 -21.05 -4.25 -0.66
C LYS A 80 -20.43 -5.45 -1.36
N LEU A 81 -19.19 -5.34 -1.83
CA LEU A 81 -18.43 -6.48 -2.34
C LEU A 81 -18.21 -7.53 -1.25
N ASN A 82 -17.89 -7.13 -0.02
CA ASN A 82 -17.76 -8.07 1.09
C ASN A 82 -19.09 -8.81 1.38
N GLU A 83 -20.19 -8.05 1.48
CA GLU A 83 -21.52 -8.59 1.76
C GLU A 83 -22.04 -9.57 0.69
N THR A 84 -21.69 -9.34 -0.58
CA THR A 84 -22.32 -10.03 -1.72
C THR A 84 -21.41 -11.00 -2.47
N CYS A 85 -20.10 -10.74 -2.50
CA CYS A 85 -19.11 -11.48 -3.29
C CYS A 85 -18.06 -12.17 -2.41
N GLY A 86 -17.84 -11.67 -1.20
CA GLY A 86 -16.79 -12.13 -0.28
C GLY A 86 -15.36 -11.86 -0.76
N PRO A 87 -14.35 -12.19 0.07
CA PRO A 87 -12.93 -12.09 -0.29
C PRO A 87 -12.53 -12.96 -1.50
N GLU A 88 -13.32 -13.98 -1.86
CA GLU A 88 -13.00 -14.90 -2.95
C GLU A 88 -12.92 -14.23 -4.32
N PHE A 89 -13.75 -13.20 -4.55
CA PHE A 89 -13.69 -12.42 -5.79
C PHE A 89 -12.35 -11.69 -5.92
N LEU A 90 -11.95 -10.96 -4.88
CA LEU A 90 -10.70 -10.18 -4.87
C LEU A 90 -9.48 -11.09 -4.95
N ARG A 91 -9.52 -12.24 -4.28
CA ARG A 91 -8.51 -13.30 -4.44
C ARG A 91 -8.37 -13.77 -5.88
N GLY A 92 -9.50 -13.94 -6.58
CA GLY A 92 -9.51 -14.29 -8.00
C GLY A 92 -8.85 -13.21 -8.86
N CYS A 93 -9.11 -11.93 -8.57
CA CYS A 93 -8.46 -10.80 -9.23
C CYS A 93 -6.94 -10.82 -9.03
N ILE A 94 -6.47 -11.02 -7.79
CA ILE A 94 -5.03 -11.13 -7.50
C ILE A 94 -4.41 -12.27 -8.28
N ARG A 95 -4.93 -13.49 -8.10
CA ARG A 95 -4.37 -14.71 -8.71
C ARG A 95 -4.24 -14.60 -10.24
N SER A 96 -5.22 -13.98 -10.90
CA SER A 96 -5.23 -13.85 -12.36
C SER A 96 -4.14 -12.92 -12.90
N HIS A 97 -3.55 -12.09 -12.03
CA HIS A 97 -2.63 -11.02 -12.42
C HIS A 97 -1.26 -11.08 -11.71
N ILE A 98 -0.96 -12.09 -10.89
CA ILE A 98 0.35 -12.20 -10.18
C ILE A 98 1.55 -12.09 -11.14
N GLY A 99 1.48 -12.75 -12.30
CA GLY A 99 2.58 -12.77 -13.27
C GLY A 99 2.92 -11.38 -13.85
N LEU A 100 2.08 -10.38 -13.61
CA LEU A 100 2.34 -9.00 -13.96
C LEU A 100 3.42 -8.37 -13.05
N LEU A 101 3.51 -8.80 -11.79
CA LEU A 101 4.36 -8.15 -10.78
C LEU A 101 5.87 -8.38 -10.96
N GLU A 102 6.24 -9.39 -11.75
CA GLU A 102 7.63 -9.74 -12.06
C GLU A 102 8.29 -8.73 -13.01
N ASN A 103 7.49 -7.88 -13.68
CA ASN A 103 7.96 -6.98 -14.73
C ASN A 103 7.64 -5.51 -14.41
N ASP A 104 8.42 -4.61 -15.01
CA ASP A 104 8.13 -3.17 -15.00
C ASP A 104 7.03 -2.83 -16.03
N ILE A 105 5.78 -3.03 -15.61
CA ILE A 105 4.60 -2.79 -16.43
C ILE A 105 4.35 -1.30 -16.63
N TYR A 106 4.71 -0.46 -15.66
CA TYR A 106 4.48 0.97 -15.76
C TYR A 106 5.35 1.65 -16.82
N SER A 107 6.56 1.14 -17.07
CA SER A 107 7.43 1.69 -18.11
C SER A 107 7.25 1.04 -19.50
N SER A 108 6.81 -0.21 -19.56
CA SER A 108 6.87 -1.01 -20.80
C SER A 108 5.61 -1.81 -21.15
N GLY A 109 4.60 -1.77 -20.29
CA GLY A 109 3.38 -2.57 -20.42
C GLY A 109 2.44 -2.12 -21.53
N SER A 110 1.67 -3.07 -22.05
CA SER A 110 0.49 -2.76 -22.86
C SER A 110 -0.60 -2.11 -22.00
N ALA A 111 -1.57 -1.46 -22.64
CA ALA A 111 -2.74 -0.91 -21.93
C ALA A 111 -3.52 -1.99 -21.15
N GLU A 112 -3.51 -3.24 -21.64
CA GLU A 112 -4.11 -4.39 -20.97
C GLU A 112 -3.31 -4.81 -19.73
N ALA A 113 -1.97 -4.84 -19.82
CA ALA A 113 -1.12 -5.15 -18.68
C ALA A 113 -1.22 -4.08 -17.58
N LEU A 114 -1.30 -2.80 -17.96
CA LEU A 114 -1.52 -1.69 -17.03
C LEU A 114 -2.86 -1.85 -16.30
N ARG A 115 -3.94 -2.12 -17.04
CA ARG A 115 -5.27 -2.39 -16.45
C ARG A 115 -5.24 -3.57 -15.48
N GLY A 116 -4.53 -4.65 -15.84
CA GLY A 116 -4.35 -5.81 -14.97
C GLY A 116 -3.60 -5.48 -13.67
N SER A 117 -2.56 -4.62 -13.76
CA SER A 117 -1.82 -4.12 -12.60
C SER A 117 -2.72 -3.28 -11.67
N ASP A 118 -3.52 -2.39 -12.24
CA ASP A 118 -4.46 -1.56 -11.48
C ASP A 118 -5.55 -2.40 -10.80
N LEU A 119 -6.03 -3.45 -11.46
CA LEU A 119 -6.97 -4.42 -10.88
C LEU A 119 -6.36 -5.17 -9.71
N LEU A 120 -5.10 -5.60 -9.84
CA LEU A 120 -4.39 -6.26 -8.74
C LEU A 120 -4.22 -5.29 -7.56
N PHE A 121 -3.73 -4.09 -7.82
CA PHE A 121 -3.55 -3.06 -6.79
C PHE A 121 -4.86 -2.77 -6.03
N ALA A 122 -5.94 -2.51 -6.78
CA ALA A 122 -7.27 -2.24 -6.19
C ALA A 122 -7.79 -3.44 -5.38
N ALA A 123 -7.57 -4.66 -5.86
CA ALA A 123 -8.01 -5.88 -5.16
C ALA A 123 -7.27 -6.08 -3.83
N VAL A 124 -5.93 -5.94 -3.81
CA VAL A 124 -5.13 -6.06 -2.58
C VAL A 124 -5.53 -4.98 -1.58
N LYS A 125 -5.61 -3.73 -2.06
CA LYS A 125 -5.99 -2.59 -1.22
C LYS A 125 -7.37 -2.75 -0.59
N LEU A 126 -8.34 -3.24 -1.35
CA LEU A 126 -9.69 -3.47 -0.85
C LEU A 126 -9.73 -4.61 0.18
N LEU A 127 -8.95 -5.68 -0.02
CA LEU A 127 -8.77 -6.73 1.00
C LEU A 127 -8.18 -6.18 2.31
N ASN A 128 -7.24 -5.24 2.22
CA ASN A 128 -6.73 -4.52 3.39
C ASN A 128 -7.84 -3.71 4.07
N ARG A 129 -8.67 -2.99 3.33
CA ARG A 129 -9.77 -2.19 3.93
C ARG A 129 -10.83 -3.05 4.60
N MET A 130 -11.19 -4.17 3.99
CA MET A 130 -12.24 -5.05 4.48
C MET A 130 -11.93 -5.70 5.83
N GLY A 131 -10.65 -5.77 6.23
CA GLY A 131 -10.27 -6.39 7.50
C GLY A 131 -10.40 -7.91 7.52
N GLU A 132 -10.68 -8.54 6.38
CA GLU A 132 -10.89 -9.98 6.28
C GLU A 132 -9.68 -10.70 5.66
N GLY A 133 -9.34 -11.85 6.24
CA GLY A 133 -8.30 -12.76 5.76
C GLY A 133 -8.79 -13.64 4.60
N GLY A 134 -8.01 -14.68 4.26
CA GLY A 134 -8.44 -15.73 3.31
C GLY A 134 -7.84 -15.65 1.91
N ALA A 135 -6.92 -14.71 1.68
CA ALA A 135 -6.10 -14.59 0.48
C ALA A 135 -4.60 -14.77 0.79
N ASN A 136 -4.26 -15.36 1.94
CA ASN A 136 -2.89 -15.46 2.45
C ASN A 136 -1.92 -16.09 1.43
N GLN A 137 -2.36 -17.15 0.74
CA GLN A 137 -1.52 -17.81 -0.25
C GLN A 137 -1.28 -16.91 -1.45
N GLU A 138 -2.33 -16.31 -2.02
CA GLU A 138 -2.23 -15.46 -3.20
C GLU A 138 -1.44 -14.19 -2.92
N VAL A 139 -1.60 -13.59 -1.74
CA VAL A 139 -0.83 -12.41 -1.34
C VAL A 139 0.63 -12.77 -1.11
N MET A 140 0.93 -13.93 -0.51
CA MET A 140 2.32 -14.40 -0.38
C MET A 140 2.96 -14.63 -1.75
N GLU A 141 2.26 -15.31 -2.67
CA GLU A 141 2.74 -15.53 -4.04
C GLU A 141 2.95 -14.20 -4.77
N ALA A 142 2.01 -13.26 -4.66
CA ALA A 142 2.11 -11.91 -5.22
C ALA A 142 3.31 -11.15 -4.64
N PHE A 143 3.51 -11.18 -3.32
CA PHE A 143 4.63 -10.51 -2.66
C PHE A 143 5.98 -11.09 -3.09
N SER A 144 6.07 -12.43 -3.21
CA SER A 144 7.26 -13.09 -3.74
C SER A 144 7.56 -12.68 -5.18
N ALA A 145 6.55 -12.59 -6.04
CA ALA A 145 6.69 -12.19 -7.44
C ALA A 145 6.95 -10.69 -7.64
N CYS A 146 6.56 -9.85 -6.68
CA CYS A 146 6.62 -8.39 -6.83
C CYS A 146 8.05 -7.87 -6.88
N SER A 147 8.44 -7.34 -8.05
CA SER A 147 9.66 -6.56 -8.19
C SER A 147 9.51 -5.20 -7.49
N SER A 148 10.63 -4.64 -7.01
CA SER A 148 10.62 -3.40 -6.23
C SER A 148 10.20 -2.16 -7.01
N ILE A 149 10.23 -2.22 -8.34
CA ILE A 149 9.72 -1.14 -9.19
C ILE A 149 8.21 -0.91 -9.03
N ASN A 150 7.48 -1.93 -8.57
CA ASN A 150 6.05 -1.87 -8.28
C ASN A 150 5.80 -1.50 -6.82
N GLU A 151 6.46 -0.45 -6.32
CA GLU A 151 6.52 -0.10 -4.89
C GLU A 151 5.14 0.01 -4.24
N HIS A 152 4.17 0.66 -4.89
CA HIS A 152 2.84 0.88 -4.31
C HIS A 152 2.08 -0.42 -4.05
N ILE A 153 2.22 -1.39 -4.96
CA ILE A 153 1.61 -2.72 -4.80
C ILE A 153 2.36 -3.48 -3.71
N LEU A 154 3.69 -3.40 -3.69
CA LEU A 154 4.52 -4.06 -2.70
C LEU A 154 4.14 -3.65 -1.27
N TYR A 155 3.89 -2.36 -1.02
CA TYR A 155 3.47 -1.86 0.30
C TYR A 155 2.08 -2.38 0.71
N GLU A 156 1.10 -2.39 -0.20
CA GLU A 156 -0.23 -2.94 0.08
C GLU A 156 -0.16 -4.45 0.38
N LEU A 157 0.65 -5.20 -0.37
CA LEU A 157 0.90 -6.61 -0.10
C LEU A 157 1.56 -6.81 1.28
N ALA A 158 2.56 -6.01 1.60
CA ALA A 158 3.24 -6.05 2.90
C ALA A 158 2.30 -5.74 4.07
N GLU A 159 1.40 -4.76 3.90
CA GLU A 159 0.38 -4.42 4.90
C GLU A 159 -0.55 -5.60 5.19
N TYR A 160 -1.04 -6.25 4.14
CA TYR A 160 -1.86 -7.46 4.27
C TYR A 160 -1.11 -8.55 5.05
N LEU A 161 0.13 -8.86 4.62
CA LEU A 161 0.93 -9.91 5.23
C LEU A 161 1.24 -9.64 6.70
N CYS A 162 1.56 -8.40 7.06
CA CYS A 162 1.81 -8.06 8.47
C CYS A 162 0.54 -8.21 9.32
N ARG A 163 -0.65 -7.99 8.73
CA ARG A 163 -1.93 -8.13 9.44
C ARG A 163 -2.36 -9.59 9.59
N GLU A 164 -2.29 -10.38 8.52
CA GLU A 164 -2.88 -11.71 8.43
C GLU A 164 -1.88 -12.87 8.56
N CYS A 165 -0.59 -12.62 8.30
CA CYS A 165 0.45 -13.63 8.11
C CYS A 165 1.68 -13.41 9.00
N GLY A 166 1.48 -13.01 10.27
CA GLY A 166 2.57 -12.60 11.17
C GLY A 166 3.71 -13.62 11.33
N GLU A 167 3.40 -14.92 11.41
CA GLU A 167 4.43 -15.98 11.50
C GLU A 167 5.27 -16.09 10.23
N GLN A 168 4.62 -15.99 9.05
CA GLN A 168 5.30 -16.02 7.76
C GLN A 168 6.16 -14.76 7.59
N VAL A 169 5.66 -13.59 8.00
CA VAL A 169 6.44 -12.35 7.97
C VAL A 169 7.68 -12.44 8.88
N CYS A 170 7.56 -13.02 10.08
CA CYS A 170 8.73 -13.27 10.92
C CYS A 170 9.78 -14.14 10.22
N THR A 171 9.33 -15.14 9.46
CA THR A 171 10.21 -16.04 8.69
C THR A 171 10.89 -15.27 7.55
N LEU A 172 10.14 -14.45 6.82
CA LEU A 172 10.66 -13.60 5.74
C LEU A 172 11.70 -12.60 6.26
N ILE A 173 11.43 -11.91 7.38
CA ILE A 173 12.38 -10.95 7.97
C ILE A 173 13.68 -11.64 8.41
N ALA A 174 13.59 -12.89 8.87
CA ALA A 174 14.76 -13.66 9.29
C ALA A 174 15.55 -14.25 8.11
N ASP A 175 14.99 -14.27 6.91
CA ASP A 175 15.63 -14.78 5.70
C ASP A 175 16.70 -13.79 5.21
N ASP A 176 17.94 -14.27 5.12
CA ASP A 176 19.05 -13.42 4.73
C ASP A 176 19.07 -13.10 3.22
N SER A 177 18.31 -13.85 2.41
CA SER A 177 18.20 -13.71 0.96
C SER A 177 17.07 -12.78 0.49
N LEU A 178 16.19 -12.35 1.41
CA LEU A 178 15.12 -11.42 1.07
C LEU A 178 15.71 -10.06 0.64
N GLU A 179 15.22 -9.56 -0.49
CA GLU A 179 15.62 -8.26 -1.06
C GLU A 179 15.33 -7.11 -0.08
N ASP A 180 16.23 -6.12 -0.04
CA ASP A 180 16.15 -4.99 0.88
C ASP A 180 14.84 -4.20 0.73
N ASP A 181 14.35 -4.00 -0.50
CA ASP A 181 13.09 -3.27 -0.76
C ASP A 181 11.88 -3.99 -0.16
N LYS A 182 11.83 -5.32 -0.28
CA LYS A 182 10.78 -6.16 0.32
C LYS A 182 10.87 -6.14 1.84
N LEU A 183 12.08 -6.15 2.38
CA LEU A 183 12.32 -6.07 3.81
C LEU A 183 11.90 -4.70 4.37
N ILE A 184 12.19 -3.62 3.65
CA ILE A 184 11.75 -2.25 3.96
C ILE A 184 10.22 -2.18 3.95
N ALA A 185 9.56 -2.74 2.93
CA ALA A 185 8.10 -2.75 2.85
C ALA A 185 7.46 -3.47 4.04
N LEU A 186 7.94 -4.67 4.41
CA LEU A 186 7.43 -5.42 5.56
C LEU A 186 7.64 -4.68 6.88
N VAL A 187 8.82 -4.11 7.11
CA VAL A 187 9.13 -3.43 8.37
C VAL A 187 8.35 -2.12 8.50
N SER A 188 8.19 -1.39 7.39
CA SER A 188 7.40 -0.16 7.36
C SER A 188 5.91 -0.45 7.58
N ALA A 189 5.38 -1.49 6.93
CA ALA A 189 4.02 -1.97 7.12
C ALA A 189 3.76 -2.46 8.55
N PHE A 190 4.73 -3.15 9.16
CA PHE A 190 4.64 -3.53 10.57
C PHE A 190 4.61 -2.32 11.50
N ALA A 191 5.52 -1.35 11.27
CA ALA A 191 5.60 -0.15 12.09
C ALA A 191 4.31 0.69 12.04
N SER A 192 3.67 0.81 10.86
CA SER A 192 2.44 1.59 10.69
C SER A 192 1.24 1.03 11.46
N GLN A 193 1.25 -0.27 11.80
CA GLN A 193 0.18 -0.87 12.59
C GLN A 193 0.15 -0.38 14.04
N GLY A 194 1.27 0.16 14.56
CA GLY A 194 1.38 0.62 15.95
C GLY A 194 1.19 -0.48 17.00
N ARG A 195 1.27 -1.75 16.59
CA ARG A 195 1.07 -2.93 17.47
C ARG A 195 2.42 -3.41 17.96
N ARG A 196 2.46 -3.86 19.22
CA ARG A 196 3.63 -4.56 19.75
C ARG A 196 3.56 -6.05 19.43
N ASP A 197 4.64 -6.59 18.85
CA ASP A 197 4.80 -8.02 18.59
C ASP A 197 6.23 -8.48 18.95
N ASP A 198 6.33 -9.27 20.02
CA ASP A 198 7.60 -9.77 20.54
C ASP A 198 8.26 -10.81 19.62
N ALA A 199 7.49 -11.55 18.82
CA ALA A 199 8.04 -12.50 17.85
C ALA A 199 8.67 -11.73 16.69
N MET A 200 7.95 -10.75 16.15
CA MET A 200 8.45 -9.87 15.09
C MET A 200 9.69 -9.11 15.55
N PHE A 201 9.65 -8.54 16.74
CA PHE A 201 10.77 -7.82 17.32
C PHE A 201 12.01 -8.70 17.49
N ARG A 202 11.84 -9.97 17.90
CA ARG A 202 12.94 -10.94 17.98
C ARG A 202 13.50 -11.28 16.60
N ALA A 203 12.65 -11.50 15.59
CA ALA A 203 13.08 -11.76 14.22
C ALA A 203 13.90 -10.57 13.68
N MET A 204 13.38 -9.35 13.83
CA MET A 204 14.08 -8.12 13.45
C MET A 204 15.42 -7.99 14.17
N LYS A 205 15.49 -8.23 15.48
CA LYS A 205 16.76 -8.17 16.25
C LYS A 205 17.80 -9.18 15.76
N GLN A 206 17.38 -10.36 15.32
CA GLN A 206 18.31 -11.36 14.81
C GLN A 206 18.91 -10.93 13.48
N ARG A 207 18.08 -10.43 12.56
CA ARG A 207 18.52 -9.90 11.25
C ARG A 207 19.37 -8.64 11.43
N PHE A 208 18.96 -7.72 12.30
CA PHE A 208 19.68 -6.47 12.61
C PHE A 208 21.17 -6.67 12.94
N LYS A 209 21.50 -7.71 13.72
CA LYS A 209 22.88 -8.00 14.13
C LYS A 209 23.81 -8.32 12.95
N ARG A 210 23.25 -8.78 11.83
CA ARG A 210 23.99 -9.22 10.65
C ARG A 210 24.03 -8.14 9.56
N LEU A 211 23.15 -7.14 9.63
CA LEU A 211 23.07 -6.06 8.64
C LEU A 211 24.31 -5.13 8.73
N PRO A 212 24.78 -4.58 7.60
CA PRO A 212 25.82 -3.55 7.59
C PRO A 212 25.37 -2.28 8.32
N ASP A 213 26.29 -1.65 9.05
CA ASP A 213 26.03 -0.44 9.84
C ASP A 213 25.54 0.77 9.02
N GLU A 214 25.86 0.78 7.73
CA GLU A 214 25.55 1.86 6.78
C GLU A 214 24.33 1.55 5.92
N SER A 215 23.63 0.44 6.15
CA SER A 215 22.46 0.06 5.35
C SER A 215 21.19 0.80 5.79
N GLU A 216 20.38 1.19 4.81
CA GLU A 216 19.06 1.80 5.03
C GLU A 216 18.15 0.88 5.85
N VAL A 217 18.15 -0.41 5.55
CA VAL A 217 17.42 -1.44 6.31
C VAL A 217 17.79 -1.41 7.79
N LYS A 218 19.08 -1.31 8.13
CA LYS A 218 19.50 -1.30 9.54
C LYS A 218 19.09 -0.02 10.26
N ALA A 219 19.10 1.12 9.57
CA ALA A 219 18.58 2.38 10.10
C ALA A 219 17.08 2.30 10.35
N LEU A 220 16.32 1.70 9.43
CA LEU A 220 14.87 1.47 9.59
C LEU A 220 14.56 0.57 10.78
N PHE A 221 15.27 -0.55 10.93
CA PHE A 221 15.11 -1.44 12.10
C PHE A 221 15.43 -0.72 13.40
N ALA A 222 16.47 0.10 13.40
CA ALA A 222 16.83 0.89 14.55
C ALA A 222 15.72 1.90 14.91
N ALA A 223 15.11 2.55 13.91
CA ALA A 223 13.97 3.44 14.13
C ALA A 223 12.82 2.71 14.84
N VAL A 224 12.44 1.53 14.33
CA VAL A 224 11.41 0.68 14.95
C VAL A 224 11.81 0.28 16.38
N PHE A 225 13.06 -0.07 16.63
CA PHE A 225 13.52 -0.38 17.99
C PHE A 225 13.47 0.82 18.94
N GLY A 226 13.70 2.03 18.42
CA GLY A 226 13.55 3.27 19.17
C GLY A 226 12.13 3.43 19.73
N ASP A 227 11.11 3.14 18.92
CA ASP A 227 9.70 3.15 19.36
C ASP A 227 9.39 2.08 20.43
N TYR A 228 10.18 1.01 20.47
CA TYR A 228 10.15 -0.01 21.52
C TYR A 228 10.97 0.38 22.77
N GLY A 229 11.59 1.56 22.77
CA GLY A 229 12.36 2.09 23.89
C GLY A 229 13.79 1.56 23.96
N GLU A 230 14.38 1.09 22.85
CA GLU A 230 15.78 0.65 22.80
C GLU A 230 16.72 1.85 22.70
N PRO A 231 17.48 2.19 23.77
CA PRO A 231 18.27 3.43 23.82
C PRO A 231 19.44 3.46 22.82
N ASN A 232 19.89 2.29 22.35
CA ASN A 232 21.00 2.17 21.40
C ASN A 232 20.57 2.28 19.92
N ALA A 233 19.28 2.47 19.65
CA ALA A 233 18.72 2.64 18.31
C ALA A 233 19.30 3.86 17.56
N ILE A 234 19.70 4.91 18.28
CA ILE A 234 20.16 6.16 17.67
C ILE A 234 21.49 5.96 16.89
N LEU A 235 22.39 5.09 17.37
CA LEU A 235 23.74 4.96 16.80
C LEU A 235 23.75 4.49 15.34
N PRO A 236 23.04 3.41 14.95
CA PRO A 236 22.91 3.02 13.54
C PRO A 236 22.34 4.12 12.65
N ILE A 237 21.31 4.82 13.10
CA ILE A 237 20.66 5.89 12.32
C ILE A 237 21.65 7.03 12.07
N ARG A 238 22.44 7.41 13.09
CA ARG A 238 23.51 8.40 12.97
C ARG A 238 24.59 8.00 11.96
N LYS A 239 25.00 6.73 11.96
CA LYS A 239 26.00 6.23 10.98
C LYS A 239 25.46 6.27 9.55
N TYR A 240 24.22 5.83 9.36
CA TYR A 240 23.54 5.91 8.06
C TYR A 240 23.43 7.36 7.56
N MET A 241 23.00 8.28 8.42
CA MET A 241 22.91 9.72 8.10
C MET A 241 24.25 10.31 7.68
N LYS A 242 25.34 9.99 8.39
CA LYS A 242 26.67 10.48 8.05
C LYS A 242 27.08 10.04 6.64
N ASN A 243 26.85 8.79 6.29
CA ASN A 243 27.12 8.28 4.95
C ASN A 243 26.27 9.00 3.88
N LEU A 244 24.97 9.22 4.15
CA LEU A 244 24.12 9.99 3.23
C LEU A 244 24.61 11.42 3.02
N ILE A 245 25.09 12.10 4.07
CA ILE A 245 25.64 13.45 3.98
C ILE A 245 26.89 13.47 3.09
N GLU A 246 27.81 12.53 3.31
CA GLU A 246 29.01 12.36 2.47
C GLU A 246 28.63 12.13 1.00
N LEU A 247 27.69 11.22 0.75
CA LEU A 247 27.19 10.92 -0.59
C LEU A 247 26.47 12.11 -1.24
N TYR A 248 25.71 12.90 -0.47
CA TYR A 248 25.05 14.12 -0.95
C TYR A 248 26.07 15.20 -1.31
N HIS A 249 27.16 15.32 -0.56
CA HIS A 249 28.23 16.26 -0.89
C HIS A 249 28.85 15.96 -2.26
N GLU A 250 28.97 14.68 -2.61
CA GLU A 250 29.49 14.23 -3.90
C GLU A 250 28.47 14.37 -5.03
N LYS A 251 27.25 13.84 -4.85
CA LYS A 251 26.26 13.68 -5.93
C LYS A 251 25.31 14.85 -6.09
N LYS A 252 25.09 15.66 -5.04
CA LYS A 252 24.10 16.75 -5.01
C LYS A 252 22.69 16.32 -5.40
N ASP A 253 22.33 15.08 -5.06
CA ASP A 253 21.06 14.46 -5.41
C ASP A 253 19.95 14.84 -4.41
N ARG A 254 18.77 15.22 -4.93
CA ARG A 254 17.61 15.62 -4.11
C ARG A 254 17.00 14.45 -3.32
N GLU A 255 17.08 13.23 -3.83
CA GLU A 255 16.56 12.05 -3.15
C GLU A 255 17.38 11.74 -1.90
N ILE A 256 18.71 11.83 -2.00
CA ILE A 256 19.63 11.67 -0.87
C ILE A 256 19.33 12.74 0.19
N PHE A 257 19.11 13.99 -0.22
CA PHE A 257 18.73 15.06 0.71
C PHE A 257 17.41 14.74 1.44
N SER A 258 16.41 14.20 0.75
CA SER A 258 15.15 13.76 1.37
C SER A 258 15.38 12.69 2.43
N LYS A 259 16.21 11.67 2.13
CA LYS A 259 16.57 10.62 3.09
C LYS A 259 17.29 11.16 4.33
N ILE A 260 18.17 12.16 4.15
CA ILE A 260 18.83 12.86 5.27
C ILE A 260 17.78 13.52 6.18
N MET A 261 16.81 14.25 5.59
CA MET A 261 15.76 14.94 6.36
C MET A 261 14.88 13.95 7.14
N MET A 262 14.51 12.82 6.54
CA MET A 262 13.73 11.78 7.22
C MET A 262 14.49 11.19 8.41
N ALA A 263 15.73 10.78 8.20
CA ALA A 263 16.54 10.20 9.27
C ALA A 263 16.82 11.21 10.40
N SER A 264 16.97 12.51 10.07
CA SER A 264 17.12 13.60 11.05
C SER A 264 15.90 13.71 11.96
N SER A 265 14.68 13.67 11.38
CA SER A 265 13.44 13.70 12.14
C SER A 265 13.33 12.54 13.13
N VAL A 266 13.76 11.33 12.70
CA VAL A 266 13.77 10.14 13.57
C VAL A 266 14.77 10.32 14.72
N VAL A 267 15.99 10.82 14.47
CA VAL A 267 16.97 11.07 15.53
C VAL A 267 16.44 12.05 16.58
N GLU A 268 15.80 13.13 16.14
CA GLU A 268 15.18 14.12 17.02
C GLU A 268 14.02 13.51 17.84
N GLY A 269 13.17 12.70 17.20
CA GLY A 269 12.07 11.99 17.86
C GLY A 269 12.54 11.01 18.95
N LEU A 270 13.73 10.43 18.78
CA LEU A 270 14.34 9.54 19.77
C LEU A 270 15.13 10.30 20.87
N GLY A 271 15.09 11.63 20.88
CA GLY A 271 15.76 12.47 21.87
C GLY A 271 17.24 12.73 21.60
N GLY A 272 17.73 12.42 20.40
CA GLY A 272 19.05 12.81 19.93
C GLY A 272 19.05 14.20 19.28
N SER A 273 20.23 14.82 19.17
CA SER A 273 20.40 16.04 18.37
C SER A 273 20.92 15.68 16.98
N ALA A 274 20.28 16.23 15.95
CA ALA A 274 20.79 16.20 14.57
C ALA A 274 21.99 17.14 14.37
N GLN A 275 22.17 18.14 15.25
CA GLN A 275 23.33 19.04 15.22
C GLN A 275 24.63 18.33 15.61
N ASP A 276 24.56 17.22 16.35
CA ASP A 276 25.72 16.38 16.68
C ASP A 276 26.27 15.61 15.45
N LEU A 277 25.60 15.72 14.29
CA LEU A 277 25.85 14.94 13.08
C LEU A 277 26.35 15.77 11.90
N LEU A 278 26.30 17.09 12.01
CA LEU A 278 26.96 17.99 11.08
C LEU A 278 28.40 18.21 11.56
N PRO A 279 29.39 18.26 10.65
CA PRO A 279 30.79 18.51 11.03
C PRO A 279 30.98 19.86 11.73
#